data_AF-A0A644XBR9-F1
#
_entry.id   AF-A0A644XBR9-F1
#
_cell.length_a   1.000
_cell.length_b   1.000
_cell.length_c   1.000
_cell.angle_alpha   90.00
_cell.angle_beta   90.00
_cell.angle_gamma   90.00
#
_symmetry.space_group_name_H-M   'P 1'
#
loop_
_entity.id
_entity.type
_entity.pdbx_description
1 polymer ?
#
loop_
_entity_poly.entity_id
_entity_poly.type
_entity_poly.pdbx_seq_one_letter_code
_entity_poly.pdbx_strand_id
1 'polypeptide(L)'
;MSFDAFAALAQPGASVTVHNVRLIDVQQAEGGHELLTIEHAGTTHELIGGGPWSQEYSRRNVGKFGYIVPAQPFGRELPAGACYFRDYIDQSLRRVPELDSSDRATSDDGRALEVVGWRCDARPHGFRAPVGIIPGEAGRFVPDETVAVTLRVPPEFVRECRRVQMTPQELLRSFAGDLAGIQNFVACPRADGYGSNGSDEREYADAWLHRAHAMNAIDLDEQDAREAEAEEKQFQRDDFAALLDDFESYGGKADDLFAAVQALVDKQAETDGD
;
A
#
# COMPACT_ATOMS: atom_id res chain seq x y z
N MET A 1 -2.45 -37.07 -3.75
CA MET A 1 -1.01 -36.77 -3.61
C MET A 1 -0.89 -35.59 -2.67
N SER A 2 -0.11 -35.69 -1.60
CA SER A 2 0.12 -34.56 -0.68
C SER A 2 1.22 -33.68 -1.26
N PHE A 3 0.96 -32.39 -1.44
CA PHE A 3 2.00 -31.43 -1.78
C PHE A 3 2.85 -31.17 -0.53
N ASP A 4 4.17 -31.33 -0.66
CA ASP A 4 5.12 -30.98 0.41
C ASP A 4 5.75 -29.62 0.09
N ALA A 5 5.29 -28.60 0.82
CA ALA A 5 5.74 -27.23 0.65
C ALA A 5 7.24 -27.04 1.00
N PHE A 6 7.77 -27.84 1.92
CA PHE A 6 9.18 -27.75 2.34
C PHE A 6 10.11 -28.43 1.34
N ALA A 7 9.68 -29.55 0.76
CA ALA A 7 10.39 -30.15 -0.37
C ALA A 7 10.41 -29.22 -1.60
N ALA A 8 9.32 -28.49 -1.85
CA ALA A 8 9.27 -27.49 -2.92
C ALA A 8 10.19 -26.28 -2.62
N LEU A 9 10.24 -25.83 -1.36
CA LEU A 9 11.11 -24.74 -0.92
C LEU A 9 12.61 -25.08 -1.07
N ALA A 10 12.96 -26.35 -0.93
CA ALA A 10 14.34 -26.82 -1.09
C ALA A 10 14.84 -26.84 -2.56
N GLN A 11 13.95 -26.66 -3.54
CA GLN A 11 14.34 -26.72 -4.95
C GLN A 11 15.07 -25.44 -5.39
N PRO A 12 16.14 -25.57 -6.21
CA PRO A 12 16.81 -24.41 -6.79
C PRO A 12 15.85 -23.55 -7.61
N GLY A 13 15.81 -22.24 -7.33
CA GLY A 13 14.94 -21.30 -8.04
C GLY A 13 13.47 -21.34 -7.59
N ALA A 14 13.14 -22.04 -6.50
CA ALA A 14 11.81 -22.00 -5.92
C ALA A 14 11.42 -20.56 -5.52
N SER A 15 10.15 -20.21 -5.75
CA SER A 15 9.52 -18.95 -5.31
C SER A 15 8.40 -19.21 -4.30
N VAL A 16 8.50 -20.31 -3.56
CA VAL A 16 7.47 -20.73 -2.59
C VAL A 16 7.67 -20.00 -1.27
N THR A 17 6.62 -19.36 -0.78
CA THR A 17 6.60 -18.80 0.58
C THR A 17 5.71 -19.68 1.46
N VAL A 18 6.24 -20.16 2.58
CA VAL A 18 5.50 -20.99 3.54
C VAL A 18 5.07 -20.13 4.71
N HIS A 19 3.77 -19.87 4.85
CA HIS A 19 3.19 -19.03 5.89
C HIS A 19 2.80 -19.82 7.14
N ASN A 20 2.40 -19.12 8.21
CA ASN A 20 1.90 -19.71 9.45
C ASN A 20 2.89 -20.68 10.13
N VAL A 21 4.19 -20.41 9.99
CA VAL A 21 5.22 -21.18 10.69
C VAL A 21 5.51 -20.53 12.03
N ARG A 22 5.85 -21.34 13.04
CA ARG A 22 6.40 -20.87 14.31
C ARG A 22 7.84 -21.29 14.42
N LEU A 23 8.74 -20.36 14.74
CA LEU A 23 10.14 -20.70 15.00
C LEU A 23 10.26 -21.27 16.41
N ILE A 24 10.72 -22.51 16.53
CA ILE A 24 10.81 -23.24 17.81
C ILE A 24 12.21 -23.18 18.39
N ASP A 25 13.23 -23.35 17.55
CA ASP A 25 14.63 -23.29 17.96
C ASP A 25 15.52 -22.90 16.78
N VAL A 26 16.73 -22.44 17.10
CA VAL A 26 17.78 -22.14 16.12
C VAL A 26 19.11 -22.62 16.67
N GLN A 27 19.76 -23.51 15.93
CA GLN A 27 21.00 -24.19 16.30
C GLN A 27 22.06 -24.06 15.21
N GLN A 28 23.30 -24.39 15.53
CA GLN A 28 24.39 -24.40 14.54
C GLN A 28 24.33 -25.70 13.74
N ALA A 29 24.23 -25.60 12.41
CA ALA A 29 24.41 -26.74 11.51
C ALA A 29 25.88 -27.12 11.37
N GLU A 30 26.18 -28.37 10.99
CA GLU A 30 27.55 -28.86 10.76
C GLU A 30 28.33 -28.01 9.75
N GLY A 31 27.65 -27.37 8.79
CA GLY A 31 28.23 -26.47 7.79
C GLY A 31 28.50 -25.04 8.26
N GLY A 32 28.33 -24.73 9.55
CA GLY A 32 28.51 -23.37 10.09
C GLY A 32 27.38 -22.39 9.75
N HIS A 33 26.29 -22.88 9.18
CA HIS A 33 25.05 -22.14 8.94
C HIS A 33 24.08 -22.31 10.11
N GLU A 34 23.01 -21.52 10.10
CA GLU A 34 21.88 -21.71 11.00
C GLU A 34 21.09 -22.98 10.62
N LEU A 35 20.62 -23.71 11.63
CA LEU A 35 19.62 -24.77 11.52
C LEU A 35 18.36 -24.28 12.22
N LEU A 36 17.28 -24.13 11.46
CA LEU A 36 16.01 -23.61 11.94
C LEU A 36 15.07 -24.78 12.24
N THR A 37 14.61 -24.89 13.49
CA THR A 37 13.54 -25.82 13.87
C THR A 37 12.23 -25.06 13.88
N ILE A 38 11.30 -25.42 13.00
CA ILE A 38 10.01 -24.76 12.86
C ILE A 38 8.85 -25.71 13.08
N GLU A 39 7.74 -25.18 13.58
CA GLU A 39 6.45 -25.86 13.65
C GLU A 39 5.54 -25.31 12.55
N HIS A 40 4.93 -26.21 11.78
CA HIS A 40 3.93 -25.90 10.77
C HIS A 40 2.82 -26.95 10.79
N ALA A 41 1.56 -26.50 10.92
CA ALA A 41 0.39 -27.37 11.00
C ALA A 41 0.52 -28.52 12.02
N GLY A 42 1.18 -28.26 13.17
CA GLY A 42 1.41 -29.24 14.23
C GLY A 42 2.54 -30.25 13.98
N THR A 43 3.28 -30.11 12.87
CA THR A 43 4.46 -30.93 12.55
C THR A 43 5.72 -30.09 12.65
N THR A 44 6.80 -30.68 13.17
CA THR A 44 8.10 -30.01 13.29
C THR A 44 8.99 -30.35 12.10
N HIS A 45 9.68 -29.35 11.56
CA HIS A 45 10.62 -29.47 10.46
C HIS A 45 11.94 -28.79 10.80
N GLU A 46 13.04 -29.36 10.32
CA GLU A 46 14.37 -28.75 10.40
C GLU A 46 14.77 -28.26 9.00
N LEU A 47 15.19 -27.00 8.92
CA LEU A 47 15.56 -26.35 7.67
C LEU A 47 16.91 -25.66 7.80
N ILE A 48 17.72 -25.69 6.74
CA ILE A 48 18.97 -24.95 6.71
C ILE A 48 18.68 -23.46 6.48
N GLY A 49 19.22 -22.62 7.36
CA GLY A 49 19.16 -21.16 7.23
C GLY A 49 20.22 -20.63 6.27
N GLY A 50 19.91 -19.55 5.55
CA GLY A 50 20.88 -18.86 4.68
C GLY A 50 21.95 -18.07 5.42
N GLY A 51 21.71 -17.74 6.70
CA GLY A 51 22.64 -16.98 7.54
C GLY A 51 23.83 -17.83 8.01
N PRO A 52 25.05 -17.26 8.08
CA PRO A 52 26.15 -17.89 8.80
C PRO A 52 25.89 -17.78 10.31
N TRP A 53 26.21 -18.84 11.06
CA TRP A 53 25.98 -18.91 12.51
C TRP A 53 26.67 -17.76 13.29
N SER A 54 27.78 -17.24 12.78
CA SER A 54 28.51 -16.12 13.40
C SER A 54 27.77 -14.78 13.35
N GLN A 55 26.74 -14.65 12.50
CA GLN A 55 25.92 -13.44 12.33
C GLN A 55 24.46 -13.75 12.61
N GLU A 56 24.21 -14.72 13.49
CA GLU A 56 22.89 -15.28 13.69
C GLU A 56 21.96 -14.30 14.41
N TYR A 57 20.94 -13.84 13.70
CA TYR A 57 19.91 -12.93 14.23
C TYR A 57 18.59 -13.65 14.49
N SER A 58 18.41 -14.85 13.95
CA SER A 58 17.15 -15.61 13.97
C SER A 58 16.70 -15.98 15.39
N ARG A 59 17.63 -16.19 16.34
CA ARG A 59 17.34 -16.49 17.75
C ARG A 59 16.41 -15.51 18.45
N ARG A 60 16.49 -14.22 18.11
CA ARG A 60 15.60 -13.19 18.69
C ARG A 60 14.12 -13.41 18.33
N ASN A 61 13.87 -14.24 17.32
CA ASN A 61 12.54 -14.54 16.81
C ASN A 61 12.04 -15.92 17.24
N VAL A 62 12.79 -16.65 18.07
CA VAL A 62 12.32 -17.92 18.65
C VAL A 62 11.03 -17.68 19.43
N GLY A 63 10.06 -18.57 19.22
CA GLY A 63 8.71 -18.51 19.77
C GLY A 63 7.71 -17.74 18.91
N LYS A 64 8.17 -16.93 17.95
CA LYS A 64 7.32 -16.09 17.09
C LYS A 64 6.74 -16.84 15.90
N PHE A 65 5.61 -16.33 15.42
CA PHE A 65 5.00 -16.72 14.16
C PHE A 65 5.48 -15.86 13.00
N GLY A 66 5.51 -16.47 11.82
CA GLY A 66 6.01 -15.83 10.63
C GLY A 66 5.88 -16.71 9.38
N TYR A 67 6.82 -16.52 8.47
CA TYR A 67 6.88 -17.19 7.18
C TYR A 67 8.33 -17.54 6.81
N ILE A 68 8.48 -18.58 5.99
CA ILE A 68 9.77 -18.98 5.39
C ILE A 68 9.80 -18.57 3.93
N VAL A 69 10.92 -18.00 3.52
CA VAL A 69 11.24 -17.72 2.11
C VAL A 69 12.55 -18.41 1.72
N PRO A 70 12.70 -18.83 0.45
CA PRO A 70 13.96 -19.34 -0.06
C PRO A 70 15.03 -18.25 0.00
N ALA A 71 16.24 -18.64 0.39
CA ALA A 71 17.38 -17.74 0.42
C ALA A 71 17.89 -17.52 -1.01
N GLN A 72 18.05 -16.25 -1.41
CA GLN A 72 18.61 -15.92 -2.72
C GLN A 72 20.14 -15.77 -2.65
N PRO A 73 20.89 -16.37 -3.59
CA PRO A 73 22.34 -16.30 -3.62
C PRO A 73 22.81 -14.92 -4.10
N PHE A 74 22.93 -13.95 -3.19
CA PHE A 74 23.55 -12.66 -3.47
C PHE A 74 25.05 -12.73 -3.18
N GLY A 75 25.85 -13.09 -4.19
CA GLY A 75 27.31 -13.02 -4.13
C GLY A 75 27.99 -14.04 -3.21
N ARG A 76 27.27 -15.03 -2.70
CA ARG A 76 27.80 -16.17 -1.92
C ARG A 76 27.11 -17.46 -2.34
N GLU A 77 27.85 -18.56 -2.31
CA GLU A 77 27.26 -19.90 -2.40
C GLU A 77 26.45 -20.15 -1.13
N LEU A 78 25.21 -20.59 -1.32
CA LEU A 78 24.30 -20.97 -0.24
C LEU A 78 24.11 -22.49 -0.27
N PRO A 79 23.90 -23.13 0.90
CA PRO A 79 23.49 -24.52 0.95
C PRO A 79 22.22 -24.76 0.10
N ALA A 80 22.12 -25.95 -0.48
CA ALA A 80 20.92 -26.33 -1.22
C ALA A 80 19.69 -26.27 -0.29
N GLY A 81 18.64 -25.57 -0.74
CA GLY A 81 17.42 -25.38 0.03
C GLY A 81 17.55 -24.43 1.23
N ALA A 82 18.61 -23.60 1.28
CA ALA A 82 18.75 -22.58 2.30
C ALA A 82 17.54 -21.62 2.30
N CYS A 83 17.12 -21.20 3.49
CA CYS A 83 15.93 -20.38 3.68
C CYS A 83 16.11 -19.29 4.74
N TYR A 84 15.17 -18.35 4.80
CA TYR A 84 15.10 -17.35 5.86
C TYR A 84 13.74 -17.36 6.53
N PHE A 85 13.74 -17.36 7.86
CA PHE A 85 12.57 -17.07 8.66
C PHE A 85 12.37 -15.56 8.80
N ARG A 86 11.13 -15.11 8.66
CA ARG A 86 10.73 -13.72 8.90
C ARG A 86 9.49 -13.71 9.80
N ASP A 87 9.57 -13.04 10.94
CA ASP A 87 8.43 -12.90 11.84
C ASP A 87 7.38 -11.95 11.25
N TYR A 88 6.11 -12.22 11.54
CA TYR A 88 5.06 -11.25 11.31
C TYR A 88 5.20 -10.08 12.29
N ILE A 89 4.96 -8.86 11.81
CA ILE A 89 4.89 -7.70 12.70
C ILE A 89 3.75 -7.89 13.72
N ASP A 90 2.58 -8.31 13.25
CA ASP A 90 1.47 -8.73 14.10
C ASP A 90 1.54 -10.24 14.37
N GLN A 91 1.83 -10.64 15.61
CA GLN A 91 1.98 -12.04 16.00
C GLN A 91 0.66 -12.83 16.02
N SER A 92 -0.49 -12.17 15.93
CA SER A 92 -1.80 -12.82 15.75
C SER A 92 -2.13 -13.09 14.27
N LEU A 93 -1.41 -12.46 13.34
CA LEU A 93 -1.67 -12.56 11.90
C LEU A 93 -1.48 -14.00 11.40
N ARG A 94 -2.46 -14.51 10.67
CA ARG A 94 -2.41 -15.82 10.02
C ARG A 94 -2.91 -15.73 8.59
N ARG A 95 -2.22 -16.43 7.70
CA ARG A 95 -2.68 -16.71 6.34
C ARG A 95 -3.87 -17.66 6.37
N VAL A 96 -4.91 -17.40 5.59
CA VAL A 96 -6.12 -18.24 5.50
C VAL A 96 -6.42 -18.54 4.03
N PRO A 97 -5.84 -19.61 3.46
CA PRO A 97 -6.04 -19.97 2.05
C PRO A 97 -7.51 -20.15 1.66
N GLU A 98 -8.35 -20.54 2.60
CA GLU A 98 -9.80 -20.74 2.39
C GLU A 98 -10.54 -19.43 2.09
N LEU A 99 -9.94 -18.28 2.42
CA LEU A 99 -10.49 -16.96 2.11
C LEU A 99 -9.97 -16.38 0.79
N ASP A 100 -9.09 -17.09 0.08
CA ASP A 100 -8.56 -16.62 -1.20
C ASP A 100 -9.67 -16.45 -2.24
N SER A 101 -9.53 -15.46 -3.10
CA SER A 101 -10.33 -15.34 -4.31
C SER A 101 -9.64 -16.03 -5.48
N SER A 102 -10.44 -16.62 -6.39
CA SER A 102 -9.95 -17.11 -7.68
C SER A 102 -9.80 -16.02 -8.73
N ASP A 103 -10.12 -14.76 -8.38
CA ASP A 103 -9.97 -13.63 -9.27
C ASP A 103 -8.51 -13.43 -9.69
N ARG A 104 -8.32 -12.72 -10.80
CA ARG A 104 -6.98 -12.35 -11.25
C ARG A 104 -6.33 -11.49 -10.15
N ALA A 105 -5.04 -11.69 -9.91
CA ALA A 105 -4.29 -10.89 -8.92
C ALA A 105 -4.21 -9.40 -9.28
N THR A 106 -4.53 -9.06 -10.52
CA THR A 106 -4.57 -7.69 -11.03
C THR A 106 -5.84 -7.44 -11.82
N SER A 107 -6.38 -6.23 -11.70
CA SER A 107 -7.48 -5.74 -12.54
C SER A 107 -7.01 -5.42 -13.96
N ASP A 108 -7.96 -5.12 -14.84
CA ASP A 108 -7.68 -4.76 -16.24
C ASP A 108 -6.88 -3.46 -16.37
N ASP A 109 -6.98 -2.55 -15.39
CA ASP A 109 -6.17 -1.34 -15.28
C ASP A 109 -4.83 -1.57 -14.55
N GLY A 110 -4.52 -2.82 -14.18
CA GLY A 110 -3.23 -3.21 -13.62
C GLY A 110 -3.08 -3.02 -12.11
N ARG A 111 -4.13 -2.60 -11.39
CA ARG A 111 -4.11 -2.47 -9.93
C ARG A 111 -4.05 -3.82 -9.23
N ALA A 112 -3.37 -3.87 -8.10
CA ALA A 112 -3.25 -5.09 -7.29
C ALA A 112 -4.57 -5.39 -6.57
N LEU A 113 -5.23 -6.49 -6.94
CA LEU A 113 -6.51 -6.91 -6.35
C LEU A 113 -6.31 -7.66 -5.04
N GLU A 114 -7.18 -7.40 -4.08
CA GLU A 114 -7.19 -8.04 -2.76
C GLU A 114 -7.74 -9.47 -2.84
N VAL A 115 -6.88 -10.41 -3.21
CA VAL A 115 -7.27 -11.82 -3.46
C VAL A 115 -6.74 -12.81 -2.43
N VAL A 116 -5.79 -12.42 -1.58
CA VAL A 116 -5.12 -13.31 -0.63
C VAL A 116 -5.75 -13.19 0.76
N GLY A 117 -6.28 -14.28 1.30
CA GLY A 117 -6.97 -14.33 2.58
C GLY A 117 -6.07 -14.30 3.82
N TRP A 118 -6.43 -13.48 4.81
CA TRP A 118 -5.72 -13.29 6.07
C TRP A 118 -6.71 -13.17 7.24
N ARG A 119 -6.22 -13.34 8.47
CA ARG A 119 -6.94 -13.02 9.72
C ARG A 119 -5.96 -12.57 10.80
N CYS A 120 -6.44 -11.82 11.78
CA CYS A 120 -5.71 -11.43 12.99
C CYS A 120 -6.71 -11.16 14.13
N ASP A 121 -6.23 -10.88 15.34
CA ASP A 121 -7.09 -10.63 16.51
C ASP A 121 -7.99 -9.41 16.30
N ALA A 122 -7.50 -8.37 15.61
CA ALA A 122 -8.27 -7.17 15.27
C ALA A 122 -9.35 -7.42 14.18
N ARG A 123 -9.16 -8.46 13.35
CA ARG A 123 -10.07 -8.82 12.25
C ARG A 123 -10.32 -10.34 12.28
N PRO A 124 -11.08 -10.84 13.29
CA PRO A 124 -11.21 -12.27 13.55
C PRO A 124 -11.98 -13.02 12.46
N HIS A 125 -12.87 -12.33 11.73
CA HIS A 125 -13.61 -12.88 10.59
C HIS A 125 -12.77 -12.98 9.31
N GLY A 126 -11.54 -12.48 9.34
CA GLY A 126 -10.65 -12.44 8.20
C GLY A 126 -10.88 -11.27 7.25
N PHE A 127 -9.96 -11.10 6.33
CA PHE A 127 -9.92 -10.05 5.31
C PHE A 127 -9.05 -10.52 4.15
N ARG A 128 -8.99 -9.74 3.06
CA ARG A 128 -8.11 -10.03 1.92
C ARG A 128 -7.06 -8.94 1.77
N ALA A 129 -5.92 -9.30 1.20
CA ALA A 129 -4.85 -8.38 0.81
C ALA A 129 -4.32 -8.78 -0.57
N PRO A 130 -3.59 -7.91 -1.27
CA PRO A 130 -3.04 -8.24 -2.58
C PRO A 130 -1.90 -9.26 -2.51
N VAL A 131 -1.63 -9.90 -3.64
CA VAL A 131 -0.53 -10.88 -3.75
C VAL A 131 0.81 -10.22 -3.43
N GLY A 132 1.62 -10.86 -2.60
CA GLY A 132 2.95 -10.38 -2.21
C GLY A 132 2.95 -9.39 -1.03
N ILE A 133 1.78 -8.91 -0.60
CA ILE A 133 1.66 -8.10 0.61
C ILE A 133 1.45 -9.00 1.83
N ILE A 134 2.27 -8.75 2.85
CA ILE A 134 2.07 -9.30 4.19
C ILE A 134 1.52 -8.15 5.03
N PRO A 135 0.25 -8.22 5.47
CA PRO A 135 -0.34 -7.16 6.28
C PRO A 135 0.49 -6.82 7.53
N GLY A 136 0.50 -5.55 7.88
CA GLY A 136 1.21 -5.06 9.06
C GLY A 136 0.38 -5.21 10.33
N GLU A 137 0.55 -4.26 11.26
CA GLU A 137 -0.14 -4.24 12.54
C GLU A 137 -1.66 -4.21 12.37
N ALA A 138 -2.38 -5.04 13.14
CA ALA A 138 -3.84 -5.15 13.08
C ALA A 138 -4.37 -5.47 11.68
N GLY A 139 -3.55 -6.11 10.83
CA GLY A 139 -3.89 -6.45 9.45
C GLY A 139 -3.97 -5.24 8.50
N ARG A 140 -3.33 -4.11 8.84
CA ARG A 140 -3.34 -2.90 8.01
C ARG A 140 -2.41 -3.01 6.80
N PHE A 141 -2.83 -2.39 5.71
CA PHE A 141 -2.05 -2.08 4.52
C PHE A 141 -2.76 -0.94 3.78
N VAL A 142 -2.05 -0.25 2.88
CA VAL A 142 -2.65 0.75 1.99
C VAL A 142 -3.07 0.07 0.69
N PRO A 143 -4.36 0.13 0.28
CA PRO A 143 -4.82 -0.46 -0.96
C PRO A 143 -4.22 0.23 -2.19
N ASP A 144 -4.29 -0.43 -3.34
CA ASP A 144 -3.83 0.14 -4.61
C ASP A 144 -4.93 1.02 -5.23
N GLU A 145 -4.79 2.33 -5.06
CA GLU A 145 -5.69 3.36 -5.60
C GLU A 145 -5.06 4.08 -6.80
N THR A 146 -4.02 3.51 -7.40
CA THR A 146 -3.27 4.17 -8.47
C THR A 146 -4.06 4.27 -9.77
N VAL A 147 -3.74 5.30 -10.54
CA VAL A 147 -4.30 5.51 -11.88
C VAL A 147 -3.26 5.10 -12.93
N ALA A 148 -3.64 4.20 -13.82
CA ALA A 148 -2.73 3.71 -14.86
C ALA A 148 -2.53 4.75 -15.98
N VAL A 149 -1.26 5.02 -16.29
CA VAL A 149 -0.86 5.92 -17.38
C VAL A 149 0.06 5.17 -18.34
N THR A 150 -0.22 5.26 -19.64
CA THR A 150 0.63 4.65 -20.70
C THR A 150 1.51 5.71 -21.35
N LEU A 151 2.83 5.50 -21.29
CA LEU A 151 3.84 6.43 -21.81
C LEU A 151 4.80 5.71 -22.77
N ARG A 152 5.07 6.32 -23.92
CA ARG A 152 6.18 5.89 -24.79
C ARG A 152 7.46 6.56 -24.30
N VAL A 153 8.43 5.76 -23.87
CA VAL A 153 9.71 6.27 -23.36
C VAL A 153 10.78 6.31 -24.46
N PRO A 154 11.57 7.41 -24.56
CA PRO A 154 12.64 7.51 -25.54
C PRO A 154 13.82 6.59 -25.18
N PRO A 155 14.60 6.10 -26.17
CA PRO A 155 15.72 5.18 -25.93
C PRO A 155 16.83 5.79 -25.05
N GLU A 156 16.99 7.11 -25.05
CA GLU A 156 17.89 7.85 -24.17
C GLU A 156 17.53 7.65 -22.70
N PHE A 157 16.24 7.69 -22.37
CA PHE A 157 15.77 7.44 -21.01
C PHE A 157 15.99 5.97 -20.60
N VAL A 158 15.72 5.03 -21.52
CA VAL A 158 15.99 3.60 -21.28
C VAL A 158 17.48 3.35 -20.99
N ARG A 159 18.39 4.08 -21.65
CA ARG A 159 19.83 4.01 -21.37
C ARG A 159 20.17 4.49 -19.97
N GLU A 160 19.56 5.58 -19.50
CA GLU A 160 19.76 6.05 -18.12
C GLU A 160 19.21 5.06 -17.08
N CYS A 161 18.06 4.44 -17.34
CA CYS A 161 17.50 3.40 -16.47
C CYS A 161 18.48 2.21 -16.33
N ARG A 162 19.06 1.76 -17.45
CA ARG A 162 20.06 0.68 -17.46
C ARG A 162 21.33 1.05 -16.70
N ARG A 163 21.74 2.33 -16.69
CA ARG A 163 22.92 2.80 -15.95
C ARG A 163 22.78 2.54 -14.45
N VAL A 164 21.55 2.58 -13.92
CA VAL A 164 21.23 2.29 -12.51
C VAL A 164 20.58 0.92 -12.31
N GLN A 165 20.64 0.05 -13.31
CA GLN A 165 20.09 -1.32 -13.27
C GLN A 165 18.58 -1.39 -12.96
N MET A 166 17.83 -0.37 -13.36
CA MET A 166 16.37 -0.32 -13.19
C MET A 166 15.67 -0.37 -14.55
N THR A 167 14.43 -0.84 -14.54
CA THR A 167 13.48 -0.64 -15.64
C THR A 167 12.92 0.78 -15.62
N PRO A 168 12.40 1.31 -16.75
CA PRO A 168 11.72 2.59 -16.77
C PRO A 168 10.57 2.70 -15.76
N GLN A 169 9.82 1.61 -15.55
CA GLN A 169 8.71 1.57 -14.61
C GLN A 169 9.19 1.72 -13.16
N GLU A 170 10.23 1.00 -12.77
CA GLU A 170 10.79 1.10 -11.41
C GLU A 170 11.34 2.49 -11.13
N LEU A 171 12.08 3.07 -12.10
CA LEU A 171 12.68 4.39 -11.93
C LEU A 171 11.61 5.49 -11.82
N LEU A 172 10.60 5.45 -12.68
CA LEU A 172 9.49 6.42 -12.63
C LEU A 172 8.66 6.27 -11.35
N ARG A 173 8.37 5.05 -10.91
CA ARG A 173 7.65 4.78 -9.66
C ARG A 173 8.43 5.31 -8.45
N SER A 174 9.74 5.10 -8.45
CA SER A 174 10.66 5.56 -7.42
C SER A 174 10.68 7.10 -7.34
N PHE A 175 10.85 7.77 -8.49
CA PHE A 175 10.78 9.23 -8.56
C PHE A 175 9.43 9.81 -8.12
N ALA A 176 8.32 9.20 -8.56
CA ALA A 176 6.98 9.61 -8.13
C ALA A 176 6.78 9.40 -6.63
N GLY A 177 7.33 8.33 -6.06
CA GLY A 177 7.32 8.07 -4.62
C GLY A 177 8.08 9.13 -3.83
N ASP A 178 9.23 9.59 -4.33
CA ASP A 178 9.98 10.69 -3.74
C ASP A 178 9.21 12.01 -3.83
N LEU A 179 8.71 12.36 -5.01
CA LEU A 179 8.00 13.61 -5.23
C LEU A 179 6.70 13.71 -4.41
N ALA A 180 5.96 12.60 -4.29
CA ALA A 180 4.74 12.54 -3.49
C ALA A 180 5.00 12.32 -1.98
N GLY A 181 6.26 12.23 -1.57
CA GLY A 181 6.64 12.03 -0.16
C GLY A 181 6.16 10.70 0.44
N ILE A 182 5.93 9.68 -0.39
CA ILE A 182 5.32 8.42 0.02
C ILE A 182 6.30 7.63 0.90
N GLN A 183 5.92 7.36 2.14
CA GLN A 183 6.69 6.48 3.03
C GLN A 183 6.00 5.12 3.14
N ASN A 184 6.75 4.06 2.83
CA ASN A 184 6.26 2.69 2.92
C ASN A 184 6.76 2.05 4.23
N PHE A 185 5.85 1.85 5.19
CA PHE A 185 6.19 1.32 6.51
C PHE A 185 5.87 -0.16 6.61
N VAL A 186 6.73 -0.95 7.26
CA VAL A 186 6.47 -2.38 7.49
C VAL A 186 5.19 -2.62 8.33
N ALA A 187 4.86 -1.68 9.23
CA ALA A 187 3.64 -1.73 10.04
C ALA A 187 2.34 -1.40 9.27
N CYS A 188 2.45 -0.77 8.10
CA CYS A 188 1.35 -0.45 7.20
C CYS A 188 1.87 -0.43 5.75
N PRO A 189 2.15 -1.62 5.18
CA PRO A 189 2.76 -1.71 3.86
C PRO A 189 1.80 -1.23 2.78
N ARG A 190 2.33 -0.75 1.67
CA ARG A 190 1.53 -0.29 0.53
C ARG A 190 1.43 -1.35 -0.56
N ALA A 191 0.22 -1.59 -1.04
CA ALA A 191 -0.04 -2.51 -2.15
C ALA A 191 0.34 -1.93 -3.52
N ASP A 192 0.33 -0.61 -3.66
CA ASP A 192 0.65 0.12 -4.90
C ASP A 192 2.14 0.03 -5.31
N GLY A 193 3.00 -0.44 -4.41
CA GLY A 193 4.43 -0.58 -4.62
C GLY A 193 5.22 0.73 -4.66
N TYR A 194 4.62 1.86 -4.32
CA TYR A 194 5.31 3.16 -4.25
C TYR A 194 6.02 3.33 -2.91
N GLY A 195 7.14 4.04 -2.95
CA GLY A 195 7.93 4.39 -1.78
C GLY A 195 9.07 5.32 -2.15
N SER A 196 9.30 6.31 -1.30
CA SER A 196 10.43 7.22 -1.36
C SER A 196 11.73 6.48 -0.99
N ASN A 197 12.82 6.86 -1.65
CA ASN A 197 14.16 6.35 -1.39
C ASN A 197 14.80 6.95 -0.12
N GLY A 198 14.39 8.15 0.28
CA GLY A 198 15.01 8.86 1.40
C GLY A 198 14.61 10.32 1.48
N SER A 199 14.97 11.00 2.58
CA SER A 199 14.67 12.43 2.76
C SER A 199 15.30 13.30 1.70
N ASP A 200 16.56 13.04 1.41
CA ASP A 200 17.37 13.86 0.51
C ASP A 200 16.84 13.71 -0.92
N GLU A 201 16.45 12.49 -1.31
CA GLU A 201 15.83 12.24 -2.62
C GLU A 201 14.50 12.99 -2.78
N ARG A 202 13.68 13.12 -1.73
CA ARG A 202 12.46 13.96 -1.77
C ARG A 202 12.80 15.42 -2.00
N GLU A 203 13.80 15.94 -1.31
CA GLU A 203 14.25 17.33 -1.49
C GLU A 203 14.74 17.58 -2.92
N TYR A 204 15.48 16.64 -3.50
CA TYR A 204 15.95 16.76 -4.89
C TYR A 204 14.82 16.62 -5.91
N ALA A 205 13.86 15.74 -5.67
CA ALA A 205 12.70 15.58 -6.55
C ALA A 205 11.84 16.85 -6.58
N ASP A 206 11.56 17.43 -5.40
CA ASP A 206 10.86 18.71 -5.27
C ASP A 206 11.63 19.85 -5.93
N ALA A 207 12.95 19.96 -5.66
CA ALA A 207 13.79 20.98 -6.28
C ALA A 207 13.81 20.89 -7.80
N TRP A 208 13.80 19.68 -8.38
CA TRP A 208 13.68 19.47 -9.81
C TRP A 208 12.31 19.91 -10.33
N LEU A 209 11.21 19.50 -9.67
CA LEU A 209 9.84 19.85 -10.06
C LEU A 209 9.67 21.37 -10.06
N HIS A 210 10.05 22.02 -8.95
CA HIS A 210 9.97 23.46 -8.81
C HIS A 210 10.79 24.17 -9.89
N ARG A 211 12.04 23.77 -10.10
CA ARG A 211 12.90 24.43 -11.09
C ARG A 211 12.40 24.25 -12.53
N ALA A 212 11.86 23.09 -12.87
CA ALA A 212 11.40 22.79 -14.23
C ALA A 212 10.00 23.35 -14.53
N HIS A 213 9.13 23.39 -13.51
CA HIS A 213 7.68 23.54 -13.70
C HIS A 213 7.02 24.57 -12.80
N ALA A 214 7.74 25.34 -11.95
CA ALA A 214 7.13 26.37 -11.10
C ALA A 214 6.28 27.38 -11.87
N MET A 215 6.63 27.69 -13.12
CA MET A 215 5.84 28.61 -13.96
C MET A 215 4.45 28.07 -14.33
N ASN A 216 4.25 26.75 -14.22
CA ASN A 216 2.99 26.07 -14.46
C ASN A 216 2.30 25.67 -13.15
N ALA A 217 2.88 26.00 -12.00
CA ALA A 217 2.31 25.66 -10.71
C ALA A 217 1.01 26.43 -10.51
N ILE A 218 -0.03 25.72 -10.09
CA ILE A 218 -1.30 26.27 -9.65
C ILE A 218 -1.39 26.14 -8.13
N ASP A 219 -2.08 27.08 -7.50
CA ASP A 219 -2.39 26.99 -6.08
C ASP A 219 -3.54 25.98 -5.90
N LEU A 220 -3.17 24.75 -5.57
CA LEU A 220 -4.13 23.66 -5.34
C LEU A 220 -4.97 23.93 -4.08
N ASP A 221 -4.40 24.55 -3.05
CA ASP A 221 -5.15 24.88 -1.83
C ASP A 221 -6.24 25.91 -2.13
N GLU A 222 -5.95 26.89 -2.98
CA GLU A 222 -6.95 27.85 -3.44
C GLU A 222 -8.02 27.19 -4.32
N GLN A 223 -7.64 26.24 -5.17
CA GLN A 223 -8.58 25.49 -6.00
C GLN A 223 -9.51 24.62 -5.14
N ASP A 224 -8.96 23.84 -4.22
CA ASP A 224 -9.71 22.98 -3.31
C ASP A 224 -10.65 23.82 -2.43
N ALA A 225 -10.20 24.99 -1.95
CA ALA A 225 -11.05 25.92 -1.20
C ALA A 225 -12.21 26.44 -2.06
N ARG A 226 -11.96 26.79 -3.33
CA ARG A 226 -13.03 27.22 -4.25
C ARG A 226 -14.02 26.09 -4.55
N GLU A 227 -13.55 24.86 -4.71
CA GLU A 227 -14.40 23.69 -4.94
C GLU A 227 -15.27 23.40 -3.70
N ALA A 228 -14.69 23.41 -2.50
CA ALA A 228 -15.42 23.25 -1.24
C ALA A 228 -16.48 24.36 -1.02
N GLU A 229 -16.13 25.63 -1.29
CA GLU A 229 -17.10 26.73 -1.22
C GLU A 229 -18.23 26.57 -2.23
N ALA A 230 -17.93 26.06 -3.43
CA ALA A 230 -18.94 25.83 -4.45
C ALA A 230 -19.91 24.71 -4.04
N GLU A 231 -19.39 23.62 -3.46
CA GLU A 231 -20.20 22.54 -2.88
C GLU A 231 -21.07 23.05 -1.72
N GLU A 232 -20.53 23.86 -0.82
CA GLU A 232 -21.30 24.45 0.28
C GLU A 232 -22.41 25.38 -0.24
N LYS A 233 -22.10 26.25 -1.22
CA LYS A 233 -23.10 27.11 -1.87
C LYS A 233 -24.17 26.29 -2.58
N GLN A 234 -23.81 25.16 -3.18
CA GLN A 234 -24.77 24.26 -3.80
C GLN A 234 -25.66 23.61 -2.74
N PHE A 235 -25.10 23.12 -1.64
CA PHE A 235 -25.86 22.57 -0.52
C PHE A 235 -26.83 23.61 0.08
N GLN A 236 -26.40 24.86 0.26
CA GLN A 236 -27.26 25.95 0.73
C GLN A 236 -28.40 26.27 -0.25
N ARG A 237 -28.15 26.19 -1.57
CA ARG A 237 -29.20 26.37 -2.58
C ARG A 237 -30.23 25.25 -2.54
N ASP A 238 -29.77 24.02 -2.38
CA ASP A 238 -30.65 22.85 -2.30
C ASP A 238 -31.49 22.88 -1.01
N ASP A 239 -30.90 23.30 0.12
CA ASP A 239 -31.61 23.48 1.40
C ASP A 239 -32.64 24.62 1.33
N PHE A 240 -32.28 25.74 0.69
CA PHE A 240 -33.22 26.84 0.45
C PHE A 240 -34.38 26.42 -0.47
N ALA A 241 -34.09 25.62 -1.51
CA ALA A 241 -35.12 25.07 -2.38
C ALA A 241 -36.08 24.15 -1.61
N ALA A 242 -35.56 23.28 -0.75
CA ALA A 242 -36.37 22.42 0.11
C ALA A 242 -37.24 23.23 1.09
N LEU A 243 -36.69 24.30 1.68
CA LEU A 243 -37.45 25.19 2.56
C LEU A 243 -38.54 25.97 1.82
N LEU A 244 -38.31 26.32 0.55
CA LEU A 244 -39.31 26.94 -0.31
C LEU A 244 -40.45 25.95 -0.64
N ASP A 245 -40.12 24.71 -0.98
CA ASP A 245 -41.09 23.64 -1.21
C ASP A 245 -41.96 23.41 0.04
N ASP A 246 -41.34 23.40 1.23
CA ASP A 246 -42.04 23.31 2.51
C ASP A 246 -42.97 24.52 2.71
N PHE A 247 -42.49 25.74 2.46
CA PHE A 247 -43.28 26.97 2.60
C PHE A 247 -44.53 26.95 1.69
N GLU A 248 -44.39 26.51 0.45
CA GLU A 248 -45.52 26.33 -0.48
C GLU A 248 -46.48 25.25 0.02
N SER A 249 -45.97 24.13 0.56
CA SER A 249 -46.80 23.05 1.11
C SER A 249 -47.67 23.49 2.29
N TYR A 250 -47.20 24.46 3.09
CA TYR A 250 -47.96 25.07 4.18
C TYR A 250 -48.93 26.17 3.73
N GLY A 251 -49.08 26.38 2.41
CA GLY A 251 -50.01 27.35 1.82
C GLY A 251 -49.42 28.74 1.60
N GLY A 252 -48.10 28.89 1.73
CA GLY A 252 -47.37 30.08 1.30
C GLY A 252 -47.34 30.21 -0.22
N LYS A 253 -47.08 31.42 -0.72
CA LYS A 253 -46.88 31.68 -2.16
C LYS A 253 -45.45 32.13 -2.39
N ALA A 254 -44.69 31.40 -3.20
CA ALA A 254 -43.30 31.75 -3.49
C ALA A 254 -43.16 33.18 -4.05
N ASP A 255 -44.11 33.64 -4.87
CA ASP A 255 -44.13 35.01 -5.43
C ASP A 255 -44.07 36.11 -4.35
N ASP A 256 -44.75 35.91 -3.22
CA ASP A 256 -44.77 36.88 -2.11
C ASP A 256 -43.42 36.91 -1.38
N LEU A 257 -42.77 35.73 -1.24
CA LEU A 257 -41.44 35.60 -0.65
C LEU A 257 -40.38 36.24 -1.55
N PHE A 258 -40.44 35.99 -2.86
CA PHE A 258 -39.53 36.61 -3.83
C PHE A 258 -39.66 38.13 -3.84
N ALA A 259 -40.88 38.67 -3.78
CA ALA A 259 -41.10 40.11 -3.69
C ALA A 259 -40.49 40.71 -2.41
N ALA A 260 -40.59 40.00 -1.28
CA ALA A 260 -40.01 40.43 -0.01
C ALA A 260 -38.47 40.40 -0.02
N VAL A 261 -37.87 39.35 -0.59
CA VAL A 261 -36.41 39.24 -0.76
C VAL A 261 -35.89 40.32 -1.72
N GLN A 262 -36.59 40.56 -2.84
CA GLN A 262 -36.22 41.62 -3.80
C GLN A 262 -36.22 43.00 -3.14
N ALA A 263 -37.25 43.32 -2.35
CA ALA A 263 -37.31 44.60 -1.62
C ALA A 263 -36.17 44.78 -0.61
N LEU A 264 -35.68 43.69 0.00
CA LEU A 264 -34.52 43.72 0.89
C LEU A 264 -33.21 43.91 0.13
N VAL A 265 -33.05 43.26 -1.02
CA VAL A 265 -31.89 43.41 -1.90
C VAL A 265 -31.79 44.84 -2.42
N ASP A 266 -32.91 45.41 -2.91
CA ASP A 266 -32.95 46.77 -3.42
C ASP A 266 -32.54 47.79 -2.34
N LYS A 267 -33.00 47.57 -1.10
CA LYS A 267 -32.65 48.42 0.04
C LYS A 267 -31.16 48.32 0.44
N GLN A 268 -30.54 47.14 0.31
CA GLN A 268 -29.11 46.97 0.57
C GLN A 268 -28.25 47.63 -0.52
N ALA A 269 -28.66 47.50 -1.79
CA ALA A 269 -27.97 48.14 -2.90
C ALA A 269 -27.96 49.67 -2.80
N GLU A 270 -29.01 50.28 -2.24
CA GLU A 270 -29.06 51.72 -1.94
C GLU A 270 -28.16 52.15 -0.76
N THR A 271 -27.78 51.22 0.12
CA THR A 271 -26.98 51.53 1.32
C THR A 271 -25.47 51.39 1.10
N ASP A 272 -25.05 50.50 0.17
CA ASP A 272 -23.63 50.30 -0.19
C ASP A 272 -23.13 51.25 -1.31
N GLY A 273 -24.02 52.11 -1.84
CA GLY A 273 -23.74 53.05 -2.93
C GLY A 273 -23.39 54.49 -2.52
N ASP A 274 -23.27 54.77 -1.22
CA ASP A 274 -22.94 56.08 -0.60
C ASP A 274 -21.61 56.01 0.18
#